data_AF-A0AAU4ZKI7-F1
#
_entry.id   AF-A0AAU4ZKI7-F1
#
_cell.length_a   1.000
_cell.length_b   1.000
_cell.length_c   1.000
_cell.angle_alpha   90.00
_cell.angle_beta   90.00
_cell.angle_gamma   90.00
#
_symmetry.space_group_name_H-M   'P 1'
#
loop_
_entity.id
_entity.type
_entity.pdbx_description
1 polymer ?
#
loop_
_entity_poly.entity_id
_entity_poly.type
_entity_poly.pdbx_seq_one_letter_code
_entity_poly.pdbx_strand_id
1 'polypeptide(L)' 'MKASITRALADARLDDARQYRAAHGHLDPPAPTVVNGRRLDAWIRVQRARRHLGRLTPQQITALDELAIRW' A
#
# COMPACT_ATOMS: atom_id res chain seq x y z
N MET A 1 26.81 -4.08 -3.26
CA MET A 1 25.91 -3.41 -2.29
C MET A 1 24.74 -2.75 -3.02
N LYS A 2 23.59 -3.42 -3.11
CA LYS A 2 22.30 -2.83 -3.53
C LYS A 2 21.17 -3.54 -2.78
N ALA A 3 21.16 -3.40 -1.45
CA ALA A 3 20.10 -3.94 -0.61
C ALA A 3 19.80 -2.96 0.52
N SER A 4 19.33 -1.74 0.21
CA SER A 4 19.06 -0.76 1.28
C SER A 4 17.97 0.29 1.05
N ILE A 5 17.27 0.34 -0.10
CA ILE A 5 16.21 1.37 -0.32
C ILE A 5 14.79 0.75 -0.42
N THR A 6 14.67 -0.52 -0.81
CA THR A 6 13.37 -1.12 -1.13
C THR A 6 12.48 -1.42 0.10
N ARG A 7 13.04 -1.56 1.30
CA ARG A 7 12.29 -1.99 2.50
C ARG A 7 11.66 -0.83 3.28
N ALA A 8 12.43 0.22 3.60
CA ALA A 8 11.92 1.38 4.35
C ALA A 8 10.81 2.16 3.61
N LEU A 9 10.89 2.26 2.28
CA LEU A 9 9.84 2.88 1.47
C LEU A 9 8.55 2.03 1.42
N ALA A 10 8.66 0.72 1.57
CA ALA A 10 7.50 -0.17 1.64
C ALA A 10 6.80 -0.03 3.00
N ASP A 11 7.57 0.05 4.09
CA ASP A 11 7.06 0.20 5.45
C ASP A 11 6.29 1.53 5.61
N ALA A 12 6.87 2.65 5.16
CA ALA A 12 6.22 3.96 5.22
C ALA A 12 4.89 4.03 4.41
N ARG A 13 4.79 3.27 3.31
CA ARG A 13 3.56 3.23 2.48
C ARG A 13 2.47 2.36 3.10
N LEU A 14 2.85 1.31 3.81
CA LEU A 14 1.92 0.52 4.62
C LEU A 14 1.40 1.34 5.81
N ASP A 15 2.22 2.18 6.41
CA ASP A 15 1.79 3.07 7.50
C ASP A 15 0.80 4.14 7.04
N ASP A 16 1.04 4.77 5.88
CA ASP A 16 0.06 5.68 5.27
C ASP A 16 -1.30 4.99 5.04
N ALA A 17 -1.26 3.75 4.57
CA ALA A 17 -2.46 2.93 4.34
C ALA A 17 -3.16 2.56 5.66
N ARG A 18 -2.41 2.21 6.71
CA ARG A 18 -2.93 1.96 8.06
C ARG A 18 -3.61 3.19 8.63
N GLN A 19 -2.97 4.35 8.52
CA GLN A 19 -3.51 5.62 8.99
C GLN A 19 -4.83 5.96 8.28
N TYR A 20 -4.86 5.82 6.94
CA TYR A 20 -6.08 6.05 6.18
C TYR A 20 -7.20 5.09 6.60
N ARG A 21 -6.91 3.79 6.67
CA ARG A 21 -7.90 2.79 7.09
C ARG A 21 -8.41 3.05 8.51
N ALA A 22 -7.55 3.43 9.44
CA ALA A 22 -7.96 3.77 10.80
C ALA A 22 -8.93 4.96 10.82
N ALA A 23 -8.72 5.96 9.96
CA ALA A 23 -9.59 7.13 9.86
C ALA A 23 -10.92 6.88 9.12
N HIS A 24 -10.92 6.00 8.11
CA HIS A 24 -12.06 5.83 7.20
C HIS A 24 -12.78 4.48 7.33
N GLY A 25 -12.20 3.51 8.03
CA GLY A 25 -12.72 2.14 8.15
C GLY A 25 -12.51 1.27 6.89
N HIS A 26 -12.02 1.84 5.79
CA HIS A 26 -11.72 1.13 4.55
C HIS A 26 -10.43 1.64 3.90
N LEU A 27 -9.85 0.82 3.01
CA LEU A 27 -8.69 1.19 2.20
C LEU A 27 -9.09 1.34 0.72
N ASP A 28 -10.00 2.29 0.47
CA ASP A 28 -10.49 2.62 -0.87
C ASP A 28 -10.63 4.14 -1.03
N PRO A 29 -9.50 4.86 -1.04
CA PRO A 29 -9.50 6.31 -1.13
C PRO A 29 -9.95 6.80 -2.52
N PRO A 30 -10.77 7.86 -2.59
CA PRO A 30 -11.06 8.52 -3.85
C PRO A 30 -9.80 9.16 -4.44
N ALA A 31 -9.72 9.30 -5.75
CA ALA A 31 -8.63 10.04 -6.38
C ALA A 31 -8.97 11.54 -6.46
N PRO A 32 -8.04 12.46 -6.12
CA PRO A 32 -6.74 12.21 -5.51
C PRO A 32 -6.84 12.10 -3.97
N THR A 33 -6.10 11.16 -3.37
CA THR A 33 -5.92 11.13 -1.90
C THR A 33 -4.43 11.14 -1.58
N VAL A 34 -4.04 12.13 -0.77
CA VAL A 34 -2.66 12.32 -0.31
C VAL A 34 -2.58 12.07 1.19
N VAL A 35 -1.71 11.16 1.60
CA VAL A 35 -1.37 10.90 3.00
C VAL A 35 0.13 11.13 3.16
N ASN A 36 0.52 11.94 4.14
CA ASN A 36 1.93 12.29 4.41
C ASN A 36 2.70 12.75 3.16
N GLY A 37 2.06 13.60 2.33
CA GLY A 37 2.63 14.15 1.10
C GLY A 37 2.73 13.19 -0.09
N ARG A 38 2.18 11.97 0.01
CA ARG A 38 2.23 10.95 -1.04
C ARG A 38 0.84 10.51 -1.50
N ARG A 39 0.71 10.22 -2.79
CA ARG A 39 -0.54 9.72 -3.41
C ARG A 39 -0.84 8.29 -2.99
N LEU A 40 -1.73 8.12 -2.02
CA LEU A 40 -2.15 6.81 -1.51
C LEU A 40 -3.01 6.06 -2.55
N ASP A 41 -3.90 6.79 -3.24
CA ASP A 41 -4.74 6.27 -4.32
C ASP A 41 -3.89 5.64 -5.45
N ALA A 42 -2.82 6.32 -5.84
CA ALA A 42 -1.89 5.82 -6.85
C ALA A 42 -1.12 4.59 -6.35
N TRP A 43 -0.70 4.57 -5.08
CA TRP A 43 0.02 3.44 -4.50
C TRP A 43 -0.84 2.18 -4.41
N ILE A 44 -2.12 2.30 -4.00
CA ILE A 44 -3.08 1.19 -3.96
C ILE A 44 -3.26 0.59 -5.36
N ARG A 45 -3.45 1.44 -6.39
CA ARG A 45 -3.55 0.98 -7.78
C ARG A 45 -2.31 0.19 -8.22
N VAL A 46 -1.12 0.63 -7.83
CA VAL A 46 0.13 -0.10 -8.09
C VAL A 46 0.16 -1.45 -7.38
N GLN A 47 -0.31 -1.55 -6.13
CA GLN A 47 -0.34 -2.84 -5.43
C GLN A 47 -1.30 -3.83 -6.09
N ARG A 48 -2.50 -3.38 -6.50
CA ARG A 48 -3.46 -4.21 -7.25
C ARG A 48 -2.84 -4.75 -8.54
N ALA A 49 -2.20 -3.88 -9.33
CA ALA A 49 -1.51 -4.28 -10.55
C ALA A 49 -0.34 -5.27 -10.28
N ARG A 50 0.45 -5.03 -9.22
CA ARG A 50 1.54 -5.93 -8.84
C ARG A 50 1.03 -7.30 -8.42
N ARG A 51 -0.11 -7.40 -7.72
CA ARG A 51 -0.72 -8.68 -7.39
C ARG A 51 -1.18 -9.42 -8.64
N HIS A 52 -1.88 -8.74 -9.54
CA HIS A 52 -2.36 -9.32 -10.80
C HIS A 52 -1.20 -9.90 -11.63
N LEU A 53 -0.04 -9.23 -11.61
CA LEU A 53 1.18 -9.68 -12.30
C LEU A 53 2.02 -10.70 -11.52
N GLY A 54 1.58 -11.17 -10.34
CA GLY A 54 2.35 -12.10 -9.50
C GLY A 54 3.65 -11.53 -8.93
N ARG A 55 3.75 -10.20 -8.77
CA ARG A 55 4.96 -9.46 -8.35
C ARG A 55 4.97 -9.05 -6.88
N LEU A 56 4.01 -9.52 -6.09
CA LEU A 56 4.01 -9.36 -4.65
C LEU A 56 4.56 -10.63 -3.99
N THR A 57 5.38 -10.46 -2.96
CA THR A 57 5.76 -11.60 -2.12
C THR A 57 4.58 -12.03 -1.24
N PRO A 58 4.55 -13.28 -0.73
CA PRO A 58 3.50 -13.70 0.21
C PRO A 58 3.36 -12.76 1.42
N GLN A 59 4.48 -12.30 1.98
CA GLN A 59 4.49 -11.34 3.10
C GLN A 59 3.84 -9.99 2.73
N GLN A 60 4.06 -9.50 1.51
CA GLN A 60 3.41 -8.27 1.02
C GLN A 60 1.91 -8.46 0.84
N ILE A 61 1.47 -9.63 0.37
CA ILE A 61 0.05 -9.97 0.23
C ILE A 61 -0.60 -10.00 1.62
N THR A 62 -0.02 -10.72 2.57
CA THR A 62 -0.52 -10.79 3.96
C THR A 62 -0.68 -9.41 4.58
N ALA A 63 0.34 -8.56 4.49
CA ALA A 63 0.28 -7.20 5.05
C ALA A 63 -0.81 -6.33 4.40
N LEU A 64 -1.10 -6.54 3.11
CA LEU A 64 -2.15 -5.79 2.39
C LEU A 64 -3.56 -6.36 2.67
N ASP A 65 -3.68 -7.68 2.84
CA ASP A 65 -4.92 -8.36 3.23
C ASP A 65 -5.33 -8.00 4.66
N GLU A 66 -4.38 -7.85 5.60
CA GLU A 66 -4.63 -7.33 6.95
C GLU A 66 -5.23 -5.92 6.93
N LEU A 67 -4.90 -5.12 5.91
CA LEU A 67 -5.48 -3.81 5.69
C LEU A 67 -6.81 -3.86 4.93
N ALA A 68 -7.34 -5.05 4.65
CA ALA A 68 -8.54 -5.27 3.87
C ALA A 68 -8.51 -4.52 2.52
N ILE A 69 -7.36 -4.53 1.85
CA ILE A 69 -7.28 -3.97 0.49
C ILE A 69 -8.27 -4.72 -0.40
N ARG A 70 -9.03 -3.97 -1.21
CA ARG A 70 -9.80 -4.57 -2.29
C ARG A 70 -8.86 -4.74 -3.48
N TRP A 71 -8.84 -5.94 -4.07
CA TRP A 71 -7.93 -6.30 -5.15
C TRP A 71 -8.47 -5.94 -6.53
#